data_AF-A0A552A7T2-F1
#
_entry.id   AF-A0A552A7T2-F1
#
_cell.length_a   1.000
_cell.length_b   1.000
_cell.length_c   1.000
_cell.angle_alpha   90.00
_cell.angle_beta   90.00
_cell.angle_gamma   90.00
#
_symmetry.space_group_name_H-M   'P 1'
#
loop_
_entity.id
_entity.type
_entity.pdbx_description
1 polymer ?
#
loop_
_entity_poly.entity_id
_entity_poly.type
_entity_poly.pdbx_seq_one_letter_code
_entity_poly.pdbx_strand_id
1 'polypeptide(L)'
;VINVLREINDPYPYFRGLIEELGFESFSFEYQQQRRKRGISSYNFYRYYSEAMLGITSHSQVPLRLATMLGFALSLLSLVVALGYLIAKLLFWDYFPLGTAPIMVGLFLLASVQLFFIGIIGEYIGLMHMRILKRPLVVERERINFY
;
A
#
# COMPACT_ATOMS: atom_id res chain seq x y z
N VAL A 1 -8.34 -25.54 -11.18
CA VAL A 1 -7.34 -24.79 -10.37
C VAL A 1 -5.96 -24.72 -11.05
N ILE A 2 -5.21 -25.84 -11.19
CA ILE A 2 -3.80 -25.81 -11.65
C ILE A 2 -3.61 -25.15 -13.03
N ASN A 3 -4.47 -25.43 -14.01
CA ASN A 3 -4.34 -24.84 -15.34
C ASN A 3 -4.51 -23.31 -15.31
N VAL A 4 -5.48 -22.81 -14.55
CA VAL A 4 -5.72 -21.36 -14.39
C VAL A 4 -4.56 -20.69 -13.65
N LEU A 5 -4.02 -21.33 -12.62
CA LEU A 5 -2.83 -20.81 -11.90
C LEU A 5 -1.60 -20.67 -12.81
N ARG A 6 -1.45 -21.52 -13.84
CA ARG A 6 -0.33 -21.42 -14.79
C ARG A 6 -0.45 -20.24 -15.75
N GLU A 7 -1.66 -19.72 -15.98
CA GLU A 7 -1.90 -18.57 -16.85
C GLU A 7 -1.69 -17.24 -16.12
N ILE A 8 -1.77 -17.24 -14.78
CA ILE A 8 -1.56 -16.06 -13.95
C ILE A 8 -0.07 -15.72 -13.90
N ASN A 9 0.29 -14.66 -14.63
CA ASN A 9 1.64 -14.12 -14.67
C ASN A 9 1.82 -13.02 -13.60
N ASP A 10 1.66 -13.37 -12.32
CA ASP A 10 1.97 -12.44 -11.22
C ASP A 10 3.44 -12.60 -10.80
N PRO A 11 4.27 -11.54 -10.86
CA PRO A 11 5.67 -11.58 -10.41
C PRO A 11 5.80 -11.78 -8.89
N TYR A 12 4.79 -11.42 -8.09
CA TYR A 12 4.76 -11.64 -6.63
C TYR A 12 3.44 -12.32 -6.23
N PRO A 13 3.31 -13.63 -6.51
CA PRO A 13 2.05 -14.32 -6.28
C PRO A 13 1.75 -14.46 -4.78
N TYR A 14 0.78 -13.69 -4.29
CA TYR A 14 0.20 -13.92 -2.97
C TYR A 14 -0.75 -15.12 -3.03
N PHE A 15 -0.14 -16.32 -2.94
CA PHE A 15 -0.82 -17.58 -3.24
C PHE A 15 -2.10 -17.83 -2.40
N ARG A 16 -2.12 -17.33 -1.16
CA ARG A 16 -3.27 -17.48 -0.25
C ARG A 16 -4.50 -16.74 -0.76
N GLY A 17 -4.36 -15.47 -1.10
CA GLY A 17 -5.46 -14.66 -1.64
C GLY A 17 -5.82 -15.05 -3.07
N LEU A 18 -4.82 -15.41 -3.88
CA LEU A 18 -5.03 -15.81 -5.27
C LEU A 18 -5.94 -17.04 -5.41
N ILE A 19 -5.77 -18.05 -4.54
CA ILE A 19 -6.63 -19.26 -4.57
C ILE A 19 -8.06 -18.92 -4.18
N GLU A 20 -8.24 -18.06 -3.19
CA GLU A 20 -9.55 -17.66 -2.70
C GLU A 20 -10.31 -16.81 -3.74
N GLU A 21 -9.60 -15.94 -4.47
CA GLU A 21 -10.15 -15.12 -5.55
C GLU A 21 -10.61 -15.94 -6.77
N LEU A 22 -10.02 -17.11 -7.01
CA LEU A 22 -10.42 -18.01 -8.09
C LEU A 22 -11.80 -18.65 -7.89
N GLY A 23 -12.34 -18.65 -6.66
CA GLY A 23 -13.73 -19.05 -6.38
C GLY A 23 -14.07 -20.53 -6.65
N PHE A 24 -13.07 -21.41 -6.74
CA PHE A 24 -13.30 -22.85 -6.88
C PHE A 24 -13.88 -23.45 -5.59
N GLU A 25 -14.58 -24.58 -5.71
CA GLU A 25 -15.02 -25.35 -4.54
C GLU A 25 -13.82 -25.69 -3.65
N SER A 26 -13.92 -25.27 -2.39
CA SER A 26 -12.90 -25.49 -1.38
C SER A 26 -13.50 -26.20 -0.18
N PHE A 27 -12.71 -27.06 0.44
CA PHE A 27 -13.07 -27.77 1.66
C PHE A 27 -12.03 -27.44 2.73
N SER A 28 -12.49 -26.89 3.86
CA SER A 28 -11.65 -26.63 5.02
C SER A 28 -11.75 -27.82 5.98
N PHE A 29 -10.60 -28.29 6.47
CA PHE A 29 -10.55 -29.29 7.53
C PHE A 29 -9.81 -28.69 8.73
N GLU A 30 -10.34 -28.94 9.92
CA GLU A 30 -9.68 -28.50 11.15
C GLU A 30 -8.48 -29.38 11.45
N TYR A 31 -7.31 -28.75 11.53
CA TYR A 31 -6.07 -29.40 11.91
C TYR A 31 -5.46 -28.72 13.13
N GLN A 32 -5.23 -29.49 14.18
CA GLN A 32 -4.51 -28.99 15.35
C GLN A 32 -3.00 -29.13 15.12
N GLN A 33 -2.36 -28.02 14.74
CA GLN A 33 -0.91 -27.96 14.58
C GLN A 33 -0.21 -28.16 15.93
N GLN A 34 0.63 -29.20 16.05
CA GLN A 34 1.45 -29.39 17.24
C GLN A 34 2.49 -28.27 17.40
N ARG A 35 2.76 -27.87 18.65
CA ARG A 35 3.76 -26.84 18.96
C ARG A 35 5.14 -27.27 18.48
N ARG A 36 5.84 -26.38 17.77
CA ARG A 36 7.20 -26.61 17.28
C ARG A 36 8.13 -26.95 18.45
N LYS A 37 8.80 -28.12 18.39
CA LYS A 37 9.70 -28.62 19.44
C LYS A 37 11.15 -28.13 19.30
N ARG A 38 11.59 -27.73 18.10
CA ARG A 38 12.97 -27.29 17.83
C ARG A 38 13.03 -26.31 16.66
N GLY A 39 14.00 -25.39 16.70
CA GLY A 39 14.25 -24.40 15.65
C GLY A 39 13.59 -23.04 15.90
N ILE A 40 14.16 -22.00 15.30
CA ILE A 40 13.66 -20.62 15.36
C ILE A 40 12.66 -20.43 14.23
N SER A 41 11.63 -19.61 14.44
CA SER A 41 10.73 -19.22 13.35
C SER A 41 11.53 -18.51 12.25
N SER A 42 11.42 -18.96 11.01
CA SER A 42 11.92 -18.22 9.84
C SER A 42 11.08 -16.96 9.54
N TYR A 43 9.91 -16.87 10.15
CA TYR A 43 8.99 -15.75 9.99
C TYR A 43 9.10 -14.80 11.17
N ASN A 44 9.56 -13.58 10.88
CA ASN A 44 9.62 -12.44 11.79
C ASN A 44 8.41 -11.53 11.57
N PHE A 45 8.15 -10.62 12.52
CA PHE A 45 7.08 -9.63 12.41
C PHE A 45 7.11 -8.85 11.10
N TYR A 46 8.29 -8.36 10.69
CA TYR A 46 8.47 -7.64 9.42
C TYR A 46 8.04 -8.45 8.19
N ARG A 47 8.26 -9.78 8.22
CA ARG A 47 7.89 -10.66 7.11
C ARG A 47 6.39 -10.83 7.03
N TYR A 48 5.72 -10.99 8.17
CA TYR A 48 4.26 -11.00 8.22
C TYR A 48 3.64 -9.68 7.78
N TYR A 49 4.21 -8.55 8.20
CA TYR A 49 3.75 -7.23 7.79
C TYR A 49 3.90 -7.02 6.28
N SER A 50 5.05 -7.39 5.72
CA SER A 50 5.30 -7.29 4.28
C SER A 50 4.34 -8.16 3.46
N GLU A 51 4.06 -9.40 3.90
CA GLU A 51 3.08 -10.29 3.24
C GLU A 51 1.66 -9.73 3.32
N ALA A 52 1.27 -9.17 4.48
CA ALA A 52 -0.03 -8.53 4.64
C ALA A 52 -0.17 -7.28 3.75
N MET A 53 0.88 -6.45 3.67
CA MET A 53 0.87 -5.27 2.80
C MET A 53 0.80 -5.67 1.32
N LEU A 54 1.54 -6.70 0.91
CA LEU A 54 1.46 -7.28 -0.44
C LEU A 54 0.03 -7.74 -0.75
N GLY A 55 -0.60 -8.50 0.15
CA GLY A 55 -1.98 -8.96 -0.06
C GLY A 55 -3.00 -7.82 -0.16
N ILE A 56 -2.88 -6.78 0.66
CA ILE A 56 -3.77 -5.61 0.60
C ILE A 56 -3.55 -4.81 -0.69
N THR A 57 -2.30 -4.60 -1.11
CA THR A 57 -1.99 -3.78 -2.30
C THR A 57 -2.23 -4.52 -3.62
N SER A 58 -2.06 -5.85 -3.65
CA SER A 58 -2.25 -6.67 -4.86
C SER A 58 -3.72 -6.93 -5.17
N HIS A 59 -4.55 -7.14 -4.13
CA HIS A 59 -5.96 -7.48 -4.28
C HIS A 59 -6.91 -6.30 -4.02
N SER A 60 -6.40 -5.14 -3.56
CA SER A 60 -7.28 -4.03 -3.20
C SER A 60 -6.73 -2.64 -3.54
N GLN A 61 -7.64 -1.77 -4.00
CA GLN A 61 -7.39 -0.34 -4.18
C GLN A 61 -7.64 0.47 -2.90
N VAL A 62 -7.92 -0.20 -1.78
CA VAL A 62 -8.26 0.45 -0.50
C VAL A 62 -7.17 1.43 -0.02
N PRO A 63 -5.86 1.12 -0.04
CA PRO A 63 -4.82 2.06 0.40
C PRO A 63 -4.83 3.36 -0.41
N LEU A 64 -4.96 3.24 -1.74
CA LEU A 64 -5.04 4.38 -2.64
C LEU A 64 -6.30 5.23 -2.37
N ARG A 65 -7.45 4.58 -2.16
CA ARG A 65 -8.71 5.29 -1.83
C ARG A 65 -8.63 6.02 -0.49
N LEU A 66 -8.11 5.37 0.55
CA LEU A 66 -7.89 6.00 1.86
C LEU A 66 -6.97 7.21 1.75
N ALA A 67 -5.88 7.09 1.00
CA ALA A 67 -5.00 8.21 0.72
C ALA A 67 -5.77 9.37 0.06
N THR A 68 -6.51 9.11 -1.01
CA THR A 68 -7.29 10.17 -1.68
C THR A 68 -8.34 10.82 -0.77
N MET A 69 -9.03 10.05 0.08
CA MET A 69 -10.00 10.58 1.03
C MET A 69 -9.35 11.44 2.10
N LEU A 70 -8.20 11.01 2.65
CA LEU A 70 -7.43 11.81 3.59
C LEU A 70 -6.92 13.09 2.93
N GLY A 71 -6.40 13.02 1.70
CA GLY A 71 -5.94 14.19 0.95
C GLY A 71 -7.04 15.21 0.73
N PHE A 72 -8.24 14.75 0.36
CA PHE A 72 -9.41 15.59 0.22
C PHE A 72 -9.82 16.24 1.56
N ALA A 73 -9.84 15.47 2.65
CA ALA A 73 -10.15 15.99 3.98
C ALA A 73 -9.13 17.05 4.45
N LEU A 74 -7.84 16.80 4.25
CA LEU A 74 -6.78 17.77 4.58
C LEU A 74 -6.86 19.03 3.71
N SER A 75 -7.16 18.89 2.42
CA SER A 75 -7.36 20.03 1.51
C SER A 75 -8.54 20.90 1.96
N LEU A 76 -9.66 20.28 2.35
CA LEU A 76 -10.81 20.99 2.88
C LEU A 76 -10.48 21.72 4.19
N LEU A 77 -9.77 21.06 5.11
CA LEU A 77 -9.32 21.67 6.36
C LEU A 77 -8.39 22.87 6.09
N SER A 78 -7.44 22.72 5.17
CA SER A 78 -6.53 23.79 4.76
C SER A 78 -7.27 24.98 4.18
N LEU A 79 -8.31 24.74 3.37
CA LEU A 79 -9.16 25.79 2.81
C LEU A 79 -9.95 26.54 3.89
N VAL A 80 -10.49 25.84 4.89
CA VAL A 80 -11.17 26.46 6.05
C VAL A 80 -10.20 27.32 6.86
N VAL A 81 -9.00 26.81 7.14
CA VAL A 81 -7.96 27.56 7.86
C VAL A 81 -7.52 28.79 7.08
N ALA A 82 -7.33 28.67 5.76
CA ALA A 82 -6.96 29.78 4.89
C ALA A 82 -8.05 30.86 4.84
N LEU A 83 -9.33 30.47 4.74
CA LEU A 83 -10.47 31.40 4.81
C LEU A 83 -10.54 32.09 6.17
N GLY A 84 -10.35 31.35 7.27
CA GLY A 84 -10.30 31.91 8.61
C GLY A 84 -9.18 32.95 8.76
N TYR A 85 -8.00 32.65 8.23
CA TYR A 85 -6.87 33.59 8.19
C TYR A 85 -7.16 34.83 7.34
N LEU A 86 -7.80 34.67 6.18
CA LEU A 86 -8.18 35.76 5.30
C LEU A 86 -9.17 36.71 5.99
N ILE A 87 -10.21 36.16 6.63
CA ILE A 87 -11.22 36.93 7.36
C ILE A 87 -10.59 37.65 8.55
N ALA A 88 -9.74 36.96 9.33
CA ALA A 88 -9.03 37.55 10.44
C ALA A 88 -8.12 38.71 10.00
N LYS A 89 -7.46 38.59 8.84
CA LYS A 89 -6.63 39.67 8.28
C LYS A 89 -7.46 40.87 7.83
N LEU A 90 -8.64 40.65 7.25
CA LEU A 90 -9.56 41.73 6.85
C LEU A 90 -10.13 42.48 8.06
N LEU A 91 -10.38 41.80 9.18
CA LEU A 91 -10.92 42.41 10.41
C LEU A 91 -9.84 43.08 11.28
N PHE A 92 -8.63 42.53 11.33
CA PHE A 92 -7.55 42.99 12.22
C PHE A 92 -6.30 43.38 11.42
N TRP A 93 -6.46 44.35 10.52
CA TRP A 93 -5.44 44.76 9.55
C TRP A 93 -4.08 45.10 10.21
N ASP A 94 -4.12 45.83 11.33
CA ASP A 94 -2.95 46.40 12.02
C ASP A 94 -2.39 45.52 13.17
N TYR A 95 -3.21 44.65 13.76
CA TYR A 95 -2.81 43.80 14.91
C TYR A 95 -2.30 42.41 14.50
N PHE A 96 -2.49 42.01 13.24
CA PHE A 96 -2.07 40.73 12.74
C PHE A 96 -0.83 40.88 11.83
N PRO A 97 0.39 40.97 12.40
CA PRO A 97 1.61 40.88 11.61
C PRO A 97 1.62 39.48 10.99
N LEU A 98 1.85 39.40 9.66
CA LEU A 98 2.04 38.12 8.98
C LEU A 98 3.23 37.41 9.64
N GLY A 99 2.94 36.47 10.54
CA GLY A 99 3.97 35.62 11.10
C GLY A 99 4.54 34.75 9.98
N THR A 100 5.87 34.75 9.83
CA THR A 100 6.58 33.75 9.01
C THR A 100 6.31 32.34 9.53
N ALA A 101 6.04 32.19 10.84
CA ALA A 101 5.80 30.90 11.48
C ALA A 101 4.54 30.16 10.95
N PRO A 102 3.32 30.73 10.92
CA PRO A 102 2.16 30.08 10.30
C PRO A 102 2.37 29.67 8.84
N ILE A 103 3.03 30.53 8.06
CA ILE A 103 3.30 30.26 6.63
C ILE A 103 4.29 29.09 6.49
N MET A 104 5.38 29.08 7.27
CA MET A 104 6.33 27.98 7.27
C MET A 104 5.69 26.66 7.71
N VAL A 105 4.90 26.67 8.79
CA VAL A 105 4.23 25.45 9.27
C VAL A 105 3.25 24.92 8.23
N GLY A 106 2.45 25.80 7.60
CA GLY A 106 1.55 25.41 6.52
C GLY A 106 2.28 24.83 5.31
N LEU A 107 3.42 25.43 4.93
CA LEU A 107 4.23 24.97 3.80
C LEU A 107 4.87 23.60 4.06
N PHE A 108 5.43 23.38 5.25
CA PHE A 108 5.96 22.07 5.63
C PHE A 108 4.88 21.00 5.70
N LEU A 109 3.70 21.34 6.25
CA LEU A 109 2.58 20.40 6.32
C LEU A 109 2.12 19.99 4.91
N LEU A 110 1.96 20.95 4.00
CA LEU A 110 1.61 20.66 2.60
C LEU A 110 2.69 19.82 1.91
N ALA A 111 3.97 20.13 2.12
CA ALA A 111 5.08 19.38 1.54
C ALA A 111 5.14 17.92 2.05
N SER A 112 4.95 17.69 3.35
CA SER A 112 4.91 16.33 3.92
C SER A 112 3.75 15.51 3.36
N VAL A 113 2.56 16.12 3.23
CA VAL A 113 1.37 15.46 2.69
C VAL A 113 1.55 15.11 1.20
N GLN A 114 2.15 16.01 0.41
CA GLN A 114 2.47 15.74 -0.99
C GLN A 114 3.47 14.59 -1.15
N LEU A 115 4.55 14.58 -0.36
CA LEU A 115 5.54 13.50 -0.37
C LEU A 115 4.93 12.15 0.01
N PHE A 116 4.01 12.14 0.98
CA PHE A 116 3.26 10.94 1.35
C PHE A 116 2.44 10.39 0.16
N PHE A 117 1.70 11.26 -0.55
CA PHE A 117 0.94 10.83 -1.73
C PHE A 117 1.82 10.34 -2.87
N ILE A 118 2.94 11.02 -3.13
CA ILE A 118 3.91 10.58 -4.15
C ILE A 118 4.50 9.21 -3.78
N GLY A 119 4.77 8.96 -2.49
CA GLY A 119 5.22 7.65 -2.00
C GLY A 119 4.24 6.53 -2.33
N ILE A 120 2.95 6.74 -2.04
CA ILE A 120 1.89 5.77 -2.36
C ILE A 120 1.81 5.53 -3.87
N ILE A 121 1.77 6.61 -4.67
CA ILE A 121 1.72 6.50 -6.12
C ILE A 121 2.95 5.75 -6.66
N GLY A 122 4.13 6.03 -6.11
CA GLY A 122 5.39 5.36 -6.46
C GLY A 122 5.34 3.85 -6.19
N GLU A 123 4.76 3.41 -5.07
CA GLU A 123 4.57 2.00 -4.76
C GLU A 123 3.65 1.31 -5.77
N TYR A 124 2.53 1.92 -6.13
CA TYR A 124 1.62 1.40 -7.16
C TYR A 124 2.26 1.37 -8.56
N ILE A 125 3.00 2.43 -8.94
CA ILE A 125 3.72 2.46 -10.22
C ILE A 125 4.80 1.36 -10.25
N GLY A 126 5.51 1.13 -9.14
CA GLY A 126 6.47 0.05 -9.00
C GLY A 126 5.83 -1.32 -9.23
N LEU A 127 4.67 -1.58 -8.61
CA LEU A 127 3.90 -2.81 -8.80
C LEU A 127 3.44 -2.97 -10.25
N MET A 128 2.91 -1.91 -10.87
CA MET A 128 2.52 -1.94 -12.29
C MET A 128 3.72 -2.21 -13.21
N HIS A 129 4.86 -1.56 -12.96
CA HIS A 129 6.08 -1.76 -13.72
C HIS A 129 6.53 -3.22 -13.66
N MET A 130 6.52 -3.84 -12.47
CA MET A 130 6.88 -5.24 -12.30
C MET A 130 5.94 -6.18 -13.08
N ARG A 131 4.62 -5.89 -13.11
CA ARG A 131 3.65 -6.66 -13.90
C ARG A 131 3.87 -6.51 -15.41
N ILE A 132 4.28 -5.34 -15.89
CA ILE A 132 4.58 -5.09 -17.31
C ILE A 132 5.87 -5.79 -17.74
N LEU A 133 6.89 -5.81 -16.87
CA LEU A 133 8.21 -6.36 -17.18
C LEU A 133 8.18 -7.88 -17.40
N LYS A 134 7.15 -8.59 -16.91
CA LYS A 134 6.92 -10.05 -17.08
C LYS A 134 8.19 -10.88 -16.93
N ARG A 135 8.99 -10.58 -15.90
CA ARG A 135 10.22 -11.35 -15.65
C ARG A 135 9.84 -12.78 -15.26
N PRO A 136 10.52 -13.80 -15.79
CA PRO A 136 10.25 -15.18 -15.41
C PRO A 136 10.53 -15.37 -13.91
N LEU A 137 9.57 -15.97 -13.19
CA LEU A 137 9.64 -16.20 -11.75
C LEU A 137 10.88 -17.03 -11.37
N VAL A 138 11.20 -18.02 -12.21
CA VAL A 138 12.35 -18.90 -12.04
C VAL A 138 12.96 -19.14 -13.41
N VAL A 139 14.29 -19.07 -13.49
CA VAL A 139 15.05 -19.55 -14.64
C VAL A 139 15.58 -20.92 -14.27
N GLU A 140 15.11 -21.95 -14.94
CA GLU A 140 15.58 -23.32 -14.71
C GLU A 140 17.00 -23.49 -15.27
N ARG A 141 17.91 -24.02 -14.46
CA ARG A 141 19.27 -24.33 -14.91
C ARG A 141 19.35 -25.67 -15.64
N GLU A 142 18.61 -26.67 -15.15
CA GLU A 142 18.65 -28.04 -15.64
C GLU A 142 17.34 -28.75 -15.22
N ARG A 143 16.74 -29.55 -16.11
CA ARG A 143 15.63 -30.45 -15.80
C ARG A 143 16.15 -31.89 -15.77
N ILE A 144 15.94 -32.58 -14.66
CA ILE A 144 16.26 -34.00 -14.51
C ILE A 144 14.95 -34.74 -14.21
N ASN A 145 14.65 -35.81 -14.97
CA ASN A 145 13.48 -36.69 -14.79
C ASN A 145 12.08 -36.04 -14.91
N PHE A 146 11.92 -35.00 -15.73
CA PHE A 146 10.58 -34.54 -16.14
C PHE A 146 10.29 -35.10 -17.54
N TYR A 147 9.35 -36.07 -17.62
CA TYR A 147 8.77 -36.60 -18.86
C TYR A 147 7.53 -35.78 -19.26
#